data_AF-A0A485LHJ4-F1
#
_entry.id   AF-A0A485LHJ4-F1
#
_cell.length_a   1.000
_cell.length_b   1.000
_cell.length_c   1.000
_cell.angle_alpha   90.00
_cell.angle_beta   90.00
_cell.angle_gamma   90.00
#
_symmetry.space_group_name_H-M   'P 1'
#
loop_
_entity.id
_entity.type
_entity.pdbx_description
1 polymer ?
#
loop_
_entity_poly.entity_id
_entity_poly.type
_entity_poly.pdbx_seq_one_letter_code
_entity_poly.pdbx_strand_id
1 'polypeptide(L)'
;MGALLSFFDGSGDVDASTCRVMSPQEITSCYAKLQSSLSTKPHKRIKTSATAAQIQQLLRCQQHPLFTPLADLGRPVVPFGRLSRANSFDSTVGVDPSAEEIAVKDLNGRVDHDTDALFRAIQAFQATCKSNDEFCHGLAQYRRAVKLWTHYQDACGYHVDAIPDLLRAKAGVAAAKFAYRHATLDARLAQLATAKALEDGTPFYARTLEHHKTLLQRQQEWDATLLCCDNPTTASGFVDRSVVETIFNLVALAPFFDQNLMLEAVQVAETFQVHPKQFWWTVLHCCVRTNQCEILEWILPDTAVPIAKKEIVEALVDAKQYDVAKHIAEMEGRLVEKTKLLELVQRAQTNQGQPDGEPAPVAARPMRKTSVAAARKPSMMGSI
;
A
#
# COMPACT_ATOMS: atom_id res chain seq x y z
N MET A 1 9.82 -6.06 5.69
CA MET A 1 8.41 -6.25 6.11
C MET A 1 7.56 -6.51 4.87
N GLY A 2 7.40 -7.78 4.49
CA GLY A 2 6.73 -8.22 3.26
C GLY A 2 5.47 -9.05 3.50
N ALA A 3 4.76 -8.83 4.61
CA ALA A 3 3.62 -9.66 5.03
C ALA A 3 2.26 -8.94 4.92
N LEU A 4 2.15 -7.91 4.06
CA LEU A 4 0.86 -7.29 3.69
C LEU A 4 0.27 -7.89 2.40
N LEU A 5 0.95 -8.84 1.75
CA LEU A 5 0.55 -9.36 0.42
C LEU A 5 0.64 -10.89 0.25
N SER A 6 0.88 -11.69 1.29
CA SER A 6 1.12 -13.14 1.14
C SER A 6 -0.05 -14.06 1.51
N PHE A 7 -1.30 -13.60 1.51
CA PHE A 7 -2.47 -14.44 1.87
C PHE A 7 -3.36 -14.86 0.68
N PHE A 8 -2.91 -14.63 -0.57
CA PHE A 8 -3.53 -15.29 -1.72
C PHE A 8 -2.97 -16.70 -1.86
N ASP A 9 -3.39 -17.63 -0.98
CA ASP A 9 -3.27 -19.05 -1.30
C ASP A 9 -4.57 -19.48 -2.01
N GLY A 10 -4.40 -19.93 -3.24
CA GLY A 10 -5.49 -20.19 -4.17
C GLY A 10 -6.07 -21.58 -3.98
N SER A 11 -7.22 -21.66 -3.30
CA SER A 11 -8.18 -22.73 -3.56
C SER A 11 -9.58 -22.34 -3.08
N GLY A 12 -10.40 -21.86 -4.01
CA GLY A 12 -11.83 -21.61 -3.78
C GLY A 12 -12.41 -20.94 -5.01
N ASP A 13 -13.42 -21.56 -5.61
CA ASP A 13 -14.14 -21.09 -6.80
C ASP A 13 -14.32 -19.56 -6.79
N VAL A 14 -13.61 -18.88 -7.69
CA VAL A 14 -13.70 -17.43 -7.87
C VAL A 14 -14.99 -17.18 -8.63
N ASP A 15 -16.09 -17.01 -7.88
CA ASP A 15 -17.37 -16.59 -8.40
C ASP A 15 -17.16 -15.31 -9.23
N ALA A 16 -17.61 -15.30 -10.49
CA ALA A 16 -17.40 -14.22 -11.46
C ALA A 16 -17.97 -12.84 -11.03
N SER A 17 -18.61 -12.77 -9.86
CA SER A 17 -19.09 -11.56 -9.18
C SER A 17 -18.03 -10.87 -8.30
N THR A 18 -16.86 -11.48 -8.12
CA THR A 18 -15.85 -11.04 -7.14
C THR A 18 -15.13 -9.74 -7.52
N CYS A 19 -15.00 -9.41 -8.81
CA CYS A 19 -14.23 -8.26 -9.29
C CYS A 19 -15.06 -7.25 -10.13
N ARG A 20 -16.25 -6.88 -9.65
CA ARG A 20 -17.03 -5.80 -10.27
C ARG A 20 -16.34 -4.46 -10.01
N VAL A 21 -15.90 -3.79 -11.07
CA VAL A 21 -15.46 -2.39 -11.00
C VAL A 21 -16.69 -1.52 -10.70
N MET A 22 -16.65 -0.80 -9.58
CA MET A 22 -17.69 0.17 -9.21
C MET A 22 -17.33 1.56 -9.73
N SER A 23 -18.31 2.25 -10.28
CA SER A 23 -18.19 3.66 -10.63
C SER A 23 -18.12 4.54 -9.37
N PRO A 24 -17.56 5.76 -9.46
CA PRO A 24 -17.54 6.70 -8.33
C PRO A 24 -18.93 6.96 -7.72
N GLN A 25 -19.97 7.03 -8.55
CA GLN A 25 -21.35 7.26 -8.10
C GLN A 25 -21.90 6.08 -7.29
N GLU A 26 -21.59 4.85 -7.70
CA GLU A 26 -21.96 3.65 -6.94
C GLU A 26 -21.24 3.59 -5.60
N ILE A 27 -19.94 3.94 -5.57
CA ILE A 27 -19.14 4.02 -4.34
C ILE A 27 -19.73 5.06 -3.38
N THR A 28 -19.98 6.29 -3.86
CA THR A 28 -20.63 7.35 -3.08
C THR A 28 -22.01 6.93 -2.58
N SER A 29 -22.84 6.29 -3.41
CA SER A 29 -24.16 5.80 -2.98
C SER A 29 -24.07 4.73 -1.88
N CYS A 30 -23.08 3.83 -1.96
CA CYS A 30 -22.81 2.85 -0.92
C CYS A 30 -22.42 3.51 0.40
N TYR A 31 -21.51 4.49 0.37
CA TYR A 31 -21.08 5.18 1.59
C TYR A 31 -22.17 6.09 2.17
N ALA A 32 -22.99 6.76 1.35
CA ALA A 32 -24.12 7.55 1.85
C ALA A 32 -25.12 6.68 2.64
N LYS A 33 -25.41 5.46 2.19
CA LYS A 33 -26.24 4.50 2.94
C LYS A 33 -25.59 4.07 4.26
N LEU A 34 -24.28 3.80 4.22
CA LEU A 34 -23.52 3.42 5.41
C LEU A 34 -23.47 4.56 6.44
N GLN A 35 -23.24 5.80 6.00
CA GLN A 35 -23.26 6.99 6.86
C GLN A 35 -24.63 7.19 7.50
N SER A 36 -25.71 7.04 6.73
CA SER A 36 -27.08 7.14 7.26
C SER A 36 -27.37 6.07 8.32
N SER A 37 -26.93 4.82 8.10
CA SER A 37 -27.06 3.73 9.07
C SER A 37 -26.24 4.00 10.34
N LEU A 38 -25.00 4.47 10.21
CA LEU A 38 -24.14 4.74 11.37
C LEU A 38 -24.55 5.99 12.16
N SER A 39 -25.13 6.99 11.50
CA SER A 39 -25.57 8.22 12.17
C SER A 39 -26.81 8.02 13.04
N THR A 40 -27.64 7.01 12.72
CA THR A 40 -28.83 6.66 13.53
C THR A 40 -28.51 5.69 14.67
N LYS A 41 -27.33 5.05 14.65
CA LYS A 41 -26.92 4.14 15.72
C LYS A 41 -26.56 4.93 16.98
N PRO A 42 -27.04 4.50 18.16
CA PRO A 42 -26.64 5.12 19.41
C PRO A 42 -25.13 4.95 19.58
N HIS A 43 -24.45 6.03 19.95
CA HIS A 43 -23.03 6.01 20.32
C HIS A 43 -22.87 5.23 21.62
N LYS A 44 -22.92 3.90 21.54
CA LYS A 44 -22.64 3.01 22.65
C LYS A 44 -21.16 2.73 22.63
N ARG A 45 -20.48 2.95 23.77
CA ARG A 45 -19.13 2.44 23.98
C ARG A 45 -19.16 0.92 23.84
N ILE A 46 -18.61 0.45 22.73
CA ILE A 46 -18.47 -0.98 22.44
C ILE A 46 -17.50 -1.52 23.49
N LYS A 47 -17.96 -2.48 24.29
CA LYS A 47 -17.11 -3.12 25.28
C LYS A 47 -16.13 -4.00 24.53
N THR A 48 -14.85 -3.65 24.59
CA THR A 48 -13.77 -4.43 23.99
C THR A 48 -12.79 -4.86 25.07
N SER A 49 -12.10 -5.97 24.84
CA SER A 49 -11.10 -6.50 25.78
C SER A 49 -9.82 -5.66 25.83
N ALA A 50 -9.50 -4.96 24.74
CA ALA A 50 -8.34 -4.09 24.64
C ALA A 50 -8.60 -2.72 25.30
N THR A 51 -7.56 -2.14 25.89
CA THR A 51 -7.60 -0.77 26.43
C THR A 51 -7.18 0.25 25.39
N ALA A 52 -7.64 1.50 25.53
CA ALA A 52 -7.26 2.61 24.66
C ALA A 52 -5.72 2.77 24.57
N ALA A 53 -5.04 2.71 25.72
CA ALA A 53 -3.58 2.83 25.80
C ALA A 53 -2.85 1.71 25.04
N GLN A 54 -3.34 0.47 25.10
CA GLN A 54 -2.76 -0.64 24.35
C GLN A 54 -2.91 -0.43 22.84
N ILE A 55 -4.08 0.02 22.38
CA ILE A 55 -4.30 0.29 20.96
C ILE A 55 -3.48 1.49 20.51
N GLN A 56 -3.47 2.59 21.24
CA GLN A 56 -2.63 3.75 20.94
C GLN A 56 -1.14 3.36 20.84
N GLN A 57 -0.64 2.55 21.78
CA GLN A 57 0.73 2.05 21.73
C GLN A 57 0.98 1.16 20.50
N LEU A 58 0.04 0.26 20.19
CA LEU A 58 0.10 -0.59 19.00
C LEU A 58 0.20 0.25 17.72
N LEU A 59 -0.60 1.32 17.61
CA LEU A 59 -0.59 2.20 16.43
C LEU A 59 0.73 2.98 16.31
N ARG A 60 1.27 3.49 17.43
CA ARG A 60 2.56 4.20 17.46
C ARG A 60 3.74 3.31 17.07
N CYS A 61 3.71 2.03 17.45
CA CYS A 61 4.77 1.07 17.12
C CYS A 61 4.77 0.65 15.64
N GLN A 62 3.71 0.92 14.88
CA GLN A 62 3.64 0.52 13.48
C GLN A 62 4.46 1.45 12.57
N GLN A 63 5.66 1.92 12.90
CA GLN A 63 6.37 2.88 12.01
C GLN A 63 6.55 2.33 10.59
N HIS A 64 6.15 3.11 9.59
CA HIS A 64 6.33 2.73 8.19
C HIS A 64 7.80 2.96 7.80
N PRO A 65 8.51 1.95 7.25
CA PRO A 65 9.97 1.98 7.08
C PRO A 65 10.46 3.12 6.17
N LEU A 66 9.62 3.62 5.26
CA LEU A 66 9.95 4.76 4.39
C LEU A 66 9.92 6.13 5.09
N PHE A 67 9.32 6.23 6.29
CA PHE A 67 9.14 7.49 7.02
C PHE A 67 9.92 7.53 8.33
N THR A 68 10.85 6.60 8.52
CA THR A 68 11.87 6.72 9.55
C THR A 68 12.60 8.05 9.34
N PRO A 69 12.76 8.91 10.35
CA PRO A 69 13.50 10.16 10.21
C PRO A 69 14.86 9.89 9.57
N LEU A 70 15.15 10.56 8.45
CA LEU A 70 16.41 10.42 7.71
C LEU A 70 17.66 10.73 8.56
N ALA A 71 17.48 11.27 9.77
CA ALA A 71 18.53 11.44 10.76
C ALA A 71 19.18 10.10 11.18
N ASP A 72 18.44 8.99 11.18
CA ASP A 72 18.96 7.68 11.63
C ASP A 72 19.49 6.81 10.49
N LEU A 73 19.13 7.12 9.25
CA LEU A 73 19.65 6.45 8.06
C LEU A 73 20.75 7.33 7.47
N GLY A 74 21.98 7.16 7.97
CA GLY A 74 23.20 7.78 7.42
C GLY A 74 23.55 7.37 5.97
N ARG A 75 22.55 7.08 5.14
CA ARG A 75 22.66 6.77 3.72
C ARG A 75 21.50 7.41 2.95
N PRO A 76 21.77 8.12 1.84
CA PRO A 76 20.72 8.64 0.98
C PRO A 76 19.91 7.49 0.39
N VAL A 77 18.62 7.44 0.71
CA VAL A 77 17.67 6.49 0.10
C VAL A 77 17.36 6.95 -1.32
N VAL A 78 17.72 6.11 -2.29
CA VAL A 78 17.49 6.33 -3.72
C VAL A 78 16.19 5.65 -4.15
N PRO A 79 15.25 6.34 -4.81
CA PRO A 79 14.25 5.67 -5.63
C PRO A 79 14.27 6.12 -7.09
N PHE A 80 14.49 5.11 -7.94
CA PHE A 80 14.42 5.09 -9.41
C PHE A 80 13.20 5.85 -10.00
N GLY A 81 13.42 6.40 -11.19
CA GLY A 81 12.37 6.79 -12.12
C GLY A 81 12.96 6.91 -13.53
N ARG A 82 12.44 6.13 -14.49
CA ARG A 82 12.76 6.31 -15.91
C ARG A 82 12.20 7.67 -16.37
N LEU A 83 13.08 8.50 -16.93
CA LEU A 83 12.69 9.60 -17.81
C LEU A 83 12.11 8.97 -19.09
N SER A 84 10.80 9.08 -19.26
CA SER A 84 10.14 8.78 -20.53
C SER A 84 10.10 10.09 -21.32
N ARG A 85 10.41 9.99 -22.62
CA ARG A 85 10.39 11.08 -23.61
C ARG A 85 9.21 12.03 -23.36
N ALA A 86 9.48 13.19 -22.79
CA ALA A 86 8.64 14.34 -23.05
C ALA A 86 9.33 15.12 -24.17
N ASN A 87 8.61 15.21 -25.28
CA ASN A 87 8.83 16.16 -26.37
C ASN A 87 10.25 16.19 -26.91
N SER A 88 10.53 15.30 -27.88
CA SER A 88 11.46 15.64 -28.95
C SER A 88 10.92 16.89 -29.64
N PHE A 89 11.31 18.06 -29.16
CA PHE A 89 11.10 19.30 -29.86
C PHE A 89 12.14 19.35 -30.98
N ASP A 90 11.65 19.60 -32.20
CA ASP A 90 12.48 19.74 -33.38
C ASP A 90 13.58 20.77 -33.14
N SER A 91 14.81 20.30 -33.32
CA SER A 91 16.03 21.03 -33.68
C SER A 91 15.91 22.55 -33.67
N THR A 92 16.44 23.20 -32.62
CA THR A 92 16.94 24.57 -32.79
C THR A 92 18.16 24.51 -33.69
N VAL A 93 17.91 24.84 -34.95
CA VAL A 93 18.85 25.10 -36.02
C VAL A 93 19.94 26.08 -35.56
N GLY A 94 21.21 25.69 -35.72
CA GLY A 94 22.27 26.63 -36.12
C GLY A 94 23.25 27.17 -35.07
N VAL A 95 23.60 26.43 -34.01
CA VAL A 95 24.78 26.78 -33.19
C VAL A 95 25.72 25.58 -33.17
N ASP A 96 26.98 25.79 -33.56
CA ASP A 96 28.01 24.76 -33.47
C ASP A 96 28.20 24.36 -31.99
N PRO A 97 28.17 23.06 -31.65
CA PRO A 97 28.31 22.61 -30.27
C PRO A 97 29.70 22.99 -29.74
N SER A 98 29.75 23.42 -28.47
CA SER A 98 31.03 23.73 -27.82
C SER A 98 31.93 22.49 -27.73
N ALA A 99 33.24 22.68 -27.55
CA ALA A 99 34.16 21.56 -27.37
C ALA A 99 33.76 20.66 -26.19
N GLU A 100 33.22 21.28 -25.13
CA GLU A 100 32.72 20.63 -23.93
C GLU A 100 31.41 19.85 -24.21
N GLU A 101 30.51 20.37 -25.05
CA GLU A 101 29.31 19.65 -25.48
C GLU A 101 29.67 18.44 -26.35
N ILE A 102 30.66 18.58 -27.26
CA ILE A 102 31.19 17.49 -28.08
C ILE A 102 31.76 16.37 -27.18
N ALA A 103 32.48 16.73 -26.12
CA ALA A 103 32.99 15.75 -25.16
C ALA A 103 31.85 14.98 -24.45
N VAL A 104 30.75 15.65 -24.09
CA VAL A 104 29.55 15.01 -23.54
C VAL A 104 28.91 14.07 -24.56
N LYS A 105 28.75 14.50 -25.82
CA LYS A 105 28.19 13.68 -26.90
C LYS A 105 28.98 12.39 -27.11
N ASP A 106 30.31 12.51 -27.20
CA ASP A 106 31.20 11.37 -27.41
C ASP A 106 31.10 10.38 -26.25
N LEU A 107 31.26 10.85 -25.00
CA LEU A 107 31.20 10.01 -23.80
C LEU A 107 29.81 9.41 -23.55
N ASN A 108 28.74 10.11 -23.93
CA ASN A 108 27.37 9.61 -23.84
C ASN A 108 27.14 8.39 -24.76
N GLY A 109 27.80 8.35 -25.92
CA GLY A 109 27.69 7.27 -26.92
C GLY A 109 28.66 6.11 -26.76
N ARG A 110 29.63 6.18 -25.84
CA ARG A 110 30.63 5.10 -25.68
C ARG A 110 30.04 3.82 -25.08
N VAL A 111 30.58 2.70 -25.56
CA VAL A 111 30.24 1.33 -25.13
C VAL A 111 30.87 0.97 -23.78
N ASP A 112 32.00 1.60 -23.43
CA ASP A 112 32.70 1.39 -22.14
C ASP A 112 31.88 1.87 -20.93
N HIS A 113 30.90 2.75 -21.17
CA HIS A 113 30.04 3.34 -20.16
C HIS A 113 30.81 3.95 -18.97
N ASP A 114 31.96 4.58 -19.23
CA ASP A 114 32.70 5.31 -18.20
C ASP A 114 31.82 6.45 -17.66
N THR A 115 31.39 6.30 -16.40
CA THR A 115 30.40 7.20 -15.77
C THR A 115 31.08 8.40 -15.11
N ASP A 116 32.31 8.23 -14.63
CA ASP A 116 33.07 9.31 -13.99
C ASP A 116 33.63 10.29 -15.02
N ALA A 117 34.08 9.78 -16.18
CA ALA A 117 34.47 10.63 -17.30
C ALA A 117 33.26 11.40 -17.85
N LEU A 118 32.12 10.73 -18.04
CA LEU A 118 30.89 11.37 -18.48
C LEU A 118 30.43 12.44 -17.49
N PHE A 119 30.45 12.16 -16.19
CA PHE A 119 30.04 13.15 -15.17
C PHE A 119 30.94 14.39 -15.17
N ARG A 120 32.26 14.20 -15.24
CA ARG A 120 33.22 15.32 -15.35
C ARG A 120 33.00 16.16 -16.61
N ALA A 121 32.69 15.51 -17.74
CA ALA A 121 32.35 16.23 -18.97
C ALA A 121 31.04 17.03 -18.84
N ILE A 122 30.02 16.50 -18.15
CA ILE A 122 28.78 17.23 -17.88
C ILE A 122 29.05 18.47 -17.00
N GLN A 123 29.88 18.34 -15.95
CA GLN A 123 30.25 19.47 -15.10
C GLN A 123 31.04 20.54 -15.86
N ALA A 124 31.98 20.12 -16.73
CA ALA A 124 32.73 21.02 -17.59
C ALA A 124 31.80 21.77 -18.56
N PHE A 125 30.86 21.05 -19.20
CA PHE A 125 29.85 21.64 -20.06
C PHE A 125 28.97 22.66 -19.31
N GLN A 126 28.49 22.31 -18.11
CA GLN A 126 27.71 23.23 -17.26
C GLN A 126 28.46 24.54 -16.99
N ALA A 127 29.76 24.47 -16.71
CA ALA A 127 30.60 25.63 -16.42
C ALA A 127 30.78 26.56 -17.64
N THR A 128 30.59 26.06 -18.85
CA THR A 128 30.68 26.85 -20.09
C THR A 128 29.36 27.52 -20.49
N CYS A 129 28.23 27.04 -19.97
CA CYS A 129 26.93 27.60 -20.26
C CYS A 129 26.71 28.91 -19.48
N LYS A 130 26.08 29.90 -20.12
CA LYS A 130 25.79 31.21 -19.52
C LYS A 130 24.58 31.15 -18.60
N SER A 131 23.72 30.15 -18.77
CA SER A 131 22.55 29.91 -17.93
C SER A 131 22.27 28.40 -17.78
N ASN A 132 21.50 28.07 -16.74
CA ASN A 132 21.03 26.69 -16.51
C ASN A 132 20.10 26.21 -17.64
N ASP A 133 19.37 27.11 -18.29
CA ASP A 133 18.49 26.78 -19.42
C ASP A 133 19.30 26.37 -20.65
N GLU A 134 20.36 27.12 -20.97
CA GLU A 134 21.29 26.79 -22.06
C GLU A 134 21.95 25.42 -21.83
N PHE A 135 22.40 25.18 -20.59
CA PHE A 135 22.95 23.89 -20.18
C PHE A 135 21.94 22.74 -20.34
N CYS A 136 20.70 22.91 -19.86
CA CYS A 136 19.70 21.85 -19.98
C CYS A 136 19.26 21.60 -21.42
N HIS A 137 19.17 22.64 -22.24
CA HIS A 137 18.86 22.52 -23.67
C HIS A 137 19.94 21.75 -24.42
N GLY A 138 21.22 22.05 -24.18
CA GLY A 138 22.32 21.28 -24.77
C GLY A 138 22.37 19.85 -24.24
N LEU A 139 22.11 19.63 -22.95
CA LEU A 139 22.16 18.29 -22.35
C LEU A 139 21.00 17.37 -22.81
N ALA A 140 19.83 17.92 -23.13
CA ALA A 140 18.58 17.19 -23.37
C ALA A 140 18.67 16.12 -24.46
N GLN A 141 19.58 16.29 -25.42
CA GLN A 141 19.79 15.37 -26.54
C GLN A 141 20.56 14.10 -26.12
N TYR A 142 21.23 14.13 -24.97
CA TYR A 142 22.15 13.08 -24.51
C TYR A 142 21.55 12.27 -23.36
N ARG A 143 20.75 11.25 -23.70
CA ARG A 143 19.93 10.47 -22.75
C ARG A 143 20.68 9.93 -21.52
N ARG A 144 21.90 9.43 -21.68
CA ARG A 144 22.70 8.88 -20.57
C ARG A 144 23.21 10.00 -19.68
N ALA A 145 23.65 11.11 -20.28
CA ALA A 145 24.09 12.29 -19.58
C ALA A 145 22.96 12.94 -18.76
N VAL A 146 21.77 13.13 -19.36
CA VAL A 146 20.57 13.61 -18.65
C VAL A 146 20.27 12.74 -17.43
N LYS A 147 20.24 11.41 -17.61
CA LYS A 147 19.93 10.48 -16.51
C LYS A 147 20.95 10.57 -15.37
N LEU A 148 22.23 10.68 -15.70
CA LEU A 148 23.31 10.79 -14.72
C LEU A 148 23.22 12.12 -13.96
N TRP A 149 22.97 13.22 -14.68
CA TRP A 149 22.84 14.55 -14.11
C TRP A 149 21.62 14.68 -13.19
N THR A 150 20.45 14.19 -13.60
CA THR A 150 19.25 14.13 -12.75
C THR A 150 19.53 13.36 -11.46
N HIS A 151 20.25 12.23 -11.55
CA HIS A 151 20.59 11.44 -10.38
C HIS A 151 21.50 12.20 -9.39
N TYR A 152 22.47 12.94 -9.92
CA TYR A 152 23.34 13.80 -9.12
C TYR A 152 22.54 14.90 -8.40
N GLN A 153 21.65 15.60 -9.11
CA GLN A 153 20.79 16.63 -8.52
C GLN A 153 19.90 16.09 -7.40
N ASP A 154 19.29 14.91 -7.60
CA ASP A 154 18.45 14.23 -6.60
C ASP A 154 19.24 13.83 -5.34
N ALA A 155 20.49 13.42 -5.51
CA ALA A 155 21.39 12.98 -4.44
C ALA A 155 21.94 14.16 -3.62
N CYS A 156 22.22 15.29 -4.28
CA CYS A 156 22.75 16.49 -3.63
C CYS A 156 21.66 17.41 -3.03
N GLY A 157 20.37 17.06 -3.19
CA GLY A 157 19.27 17.82 -2.58
C GLY A 157 19.09 19.21 -3.18
N TYR A 158 19.41 19.39 -4.46
CA TYR A 158 19.20 20.67 -5.15
C TYR A 158 17.73 21.11 -5.05
N HIS A 159 17.51 22.40 -4.76
CA HIS A 159 16.19 23.01 -4.72
C HIS A 159 15.45 22.77 -6.05
N VAL A 160 14.17 22.39 -5.97
CA VAL A 160 13.30 22.16 -7.13
C VAL A 160 13.27 23.37 -8.07
N ASP A 161 13.43 24.58 -7.52
CA ASP A 161 13.48 25.85 -8.25
C ASP A 161 14.71 25.99 -9.17
N ALA A 162 15.74 25.15 -8.98
CA ALA A 162 16.95 25.13 -9.80
C ALA A 162 16.90 24.08 -10.93
N ILE A 163 15.80 23.30 -11.05
CA ILE A 163 15.59 22.33 -12.13
C ILE A 163 14.97 23.06 -13.33
N PRO A 164 15.67 23.20 -14.46
CA PRO A 164 15.17 23.99 -15.59
C PRO A 164 13.92 23.43 -16.25
N ASP A 165 13.18 24.32 -16.89
CA ASP A 165 11.87 24.09 -17.50
C ASP A 165 11.85 22.89 -18.46
N LEU A 166 12.98 22.65 -19.13
CA LEU A 166 13.17 21.58 -20.09
C LEU A 166 13.28 20.18 -19.43
N LEU A 167 13.67 20.12 -18.16
CA LEU A 167 13.69 18.90 -17.34
C LEU A 167 12.36 18.71 -16.56
N ARG A 168 11.37 19.60 -16.73
CA ARG A 168 10.08 19.57 -16.01
C ARG A 168 9.15 18.43 -16.36
N ALA A 169 9.53 17.54 -17.29
CA ALA A 169 8.82 16.29 -17.47
C ALA A 169 8.91 15.46 -16.19
N LYS A 170 7.89 15.57 -15.33
CA LYS A 170 7.81 15.04 -13.96
C LYS A 170 8.44 15.90 -12.85
N ALA A 171 8.62 17.21 -13.05
CA ALA A 171 9.09 18.10 -11.98
C ALA A 171 8.15 18.09 -10.76
N GLY A 172 6.83 17.94 -10.96
CA GLY A 172 5.93 17.80 -9.81
C GLY A 172 6.07 16.45 -9.12
N VAL A 173 6.36 15.36 -9.84
CA VAL A 173 6.70 14.07 -9.19
C VAL A 173 7.99 14.19 -8.36
N ALA A 174 9.01 14.88 -8.86
CA ALA A 174 10.24 15.13 -8.09
C ALA A 174 9.95 16.01 -6.87
N ALA A 175 9.22 17.11 -7.05
CA ALA A 175 8.76 17.99 -5.97
C ALA A 175 7.98 17.23 -4.90
N ALA A 176 7.08 16.32 -5.30
CA ALA A 176 6.32 15.49 -4.38
C ALA A 176 7.22 14.52 -3.59
N LYS A 177 8.29 13.99 -4.21
CA LYS A 177 9.28 13.17 -3.48
C LYS A 177 10.04 13.99 -2.44
N PHE A 178 10.39 15.24 -2.75
CA PHE A 178 11.05 16.13 -1.79
C PHE A 178 10.18 16.45 -0.58
N ALA A 179 8.85 16.39 -0.71
CA ALA A 179 7.93 16.53 0.41
C ALA A 179 8.16 15.47 1.51
N TYR A 180 8.78 14.33 1.23
CA TYR A 180 9.12 13.33 2.26
C TYR A 180 10.43 13.62 3.00
N ARG A 181 11.19 14.63 2.56
CA ARG A 181 12.48 14.99 3.18
C ARG A 181 12.35 16.13 4.20
N HIS A 182 11.22 16.83 4.24
CA HIS A 182 11.04 17.91 5.21
C HIS A 182 10.63 17.38 6.59
N ALA A 183 11.18 17.98 7.64
CA ALA A 183 10.93 17.58 9.03
C ALA A 183 9.56 18.06 9.54
N THR A 184 9.03 19.17 9.03
CA THR A 184 7.77 19.77 9.51
C THR A 184 6.65 19.58 8.48
N LEU A 185 5.44 19.28 8.96
CA LEU A 185 4.31 19.06 8.06
C LEU A 185 3.99 20.27 7.18
N ASP A 186 4.11 21.48 7.70
CA ASP A 186 3.89 22.72 6.93
C ASP A 186 4.80 22.81 5.71
N ALA A 187 6.10 22.49 5.88
CA ALA A 187 7.05 22.48 4.77
C ALA A 187 6.72 21.37 3.76
N ARG A 188 6.24 20.21 4.23
CA ARG A 188 5.78 19.12 3.37
C ARG A 188 4.55 19.54 2.54
N LEU A 189 3.58 20.19 3.18
CA LEU A 189 2.36 20.69 2.53
C LEU A 189 2.67 21.78 1.50
N ALA A 190 3.58 22.71 1.83
CA ALA A 190 4.05 23.72 0.89
C ALA A 190 4.73 23.08 -0.33
N GLN A 191 5.59 22.09 -0.11
CA GLN A 191 6.29 21.37 -1.16
C GLN A 191 5.32 20.57 -2.07
N LEU A 192 4.27 19.97 -1.49
CA LEU A 192 3.20 19.32 -2.27
C LEU A 192 2.34 20.31 -3.06
N ALA A 193 2.16 21.54 -2.55
CA ALA A 193 1.47 22.59 -3.29
C ALA A 193 2.28 23.00 -4.53
N THR A 194 3.60 23.16 -4.39
CA THR A 194 4.52 23.38 -5.52
C THR A 194 4.45 22.22 -6.51
N ALA A 195 4.48 20.98 -6.02
CA ALA A 195 4.35 19.79 -6.87
C ALA A 195 3.06 19.78 -7.69
N LYS A 196 1.94 20.18 -7.07
CA LYS A 196 0.63 20.25 -7.72
C LYS A 196 0.64 21.29 -8.83
N ALA A 197 1.12 22.50 -8.56
CA ALA A 197 1.20 23.58 -9.54
C ALA A 197 2.03 23.19 -10.78
N LEU A 198 3.09 22.40 -10.57
CA LEU A 198 3.93 21.87 -11.65
C LEU A 198 3.25 20.76 -12.49
N GLU A 199 2.15 20.18 -12.01
CA GLU A 199 1.39 19.09 -12.63
C GLU A 199 -0.05 19.49 -12.95
N ASP A 200 -0.37 20.79 -12.97
CA ASP A 200 -1.73 21.28 -13.27
C ASP A 200 -2.21 20.86 -14.68
N GLY A 201 -1.28 20.56 -15.59
CA GLY A 201 -1.58 19.99 -16.91
C GLY A 201 -1.94 18.50 -16.92
N THR A 202 -1.82 17.79 -15.80
CA THR A 202 -2.06 16.34 -15.66
C THR A 202 -3.12 16.05 -14.59
N PRO A 203 -4.42 15.97 -14.95
CA PRO A 203 -5.53 15.91 -13.98
C PRO A 203 -5.41 14.80 -12.93
N PHE A 204 -4.82 13.66 -13.30
CA PHE A 204 -4.57 12.56 -12.39
C PHE A 204 -3.55 12.92 -11.29
N TYR A 205 -2.42 13.52 -11.63
CA TYR A 205 -1.38 13.87 -10.66
C TYR A 205 -1.82 15.05 -9.80
N ALA A 206 -2.39 16.10 -10.39
CA ALA A 206 -2.92 17.24 -9.64
C ALA A 206 -3.96 16.81 -8.59
N ARG A 207 -4.89 15.90 -8.94
CA ARG A 207 -5.87 15.34 -8.00
C ARG A 207 -5.21 14.48 -6.92
N THR A 208 -4.25 13.64 -7.29
CA THR A 208 -3.55 12.76 -6.34
C THR A 208 -2.75 13.57 -5.31
N LEU A 209 -2.09 14.65 -5.75
CA LEU A 209 -1.33 15.55 -4.88
C LEU A 209 -2.26 16.32 -3.94
N GLU A 210 -3.43 16.76 -4.43
CA GLU A 210 -4.43 17.37 -3.57
C GLU A 210 -4.96 16.39 -2.53
N HIS A 211 -5.31 15.17 -2.93
CA HIS A 211 -5.71 14.10 -2.02
C HIS A 211 -4.62 13.83 -0.96
N HIS A 212 -3.34 13.81 -1.34
CA HIS A 212 -2.25 13.58 -0.38
C HIS A 212 -2.16 14.70 0.66
N LYS A 213 -2.31 15.96 0.23
CA LYS A 213 -2.36 17.12 1.14
C LYS A 213 -3.54 17.02 2.10
N THR A 214 -4.75 16.77 1.58
CA THR A 214 -5.96 16.61 2.40
C THR A 214 -5.78 15.52 3.44
N LEU A 215 -5.21 14.37 3.07
CA LEU A 215 -4.99 13.26 4.00
C LEU A 215 -4.01 13.64 5.11
N LEU A 216 -2.87 14.24 4.76
CA LEU A 216 -1.84 14.65 5.73
C LEU A 216 -2.37 15.67 6.75
N GLN A 217 -3.16 16.65 6.30
CA GLN A 217 -3.79 17.64 7.18
C GLN A 217 -4.73 16.97 8.19
N ARG A 218 -5.60 16.08 7.71
CA ARG A 218 -6.53 15.34 8.59
C ARG A 218 -5.79 14.43 9.57
N GLN A 219 -4.72 13.77 9.12
CA GLN A 219 -3.89 12.93 9.98
C GLN A 219 -3.23 13.72 11.12
N GLN A 220 -2.80 14.95 10.85
CA GLN A 220 -2.27 15.83 11.90
C GLN A 220 -3.34 16.20 12.93
N GLU A 221 -4.55 16.52 12.48
CA GLU A 221 -5.69 16.79 13.37
C GLU A 221 -5.99 15.59 14.28
N TRP A 222 -5.97 14.37 13.74
CA TRP A 222 -6.19 13.13 14.52
C TRP A 222 -5.05 12.80 15.47
N ASP A 223 -3.79 12.99 15.08
CA ASP A 223 -2.66 12.79 15.99
C ASP A 223 -2.74 13.74 17.20
N ALA A 224 -3.12 15.01 16.98
CA ALA A 224 -3.28 15.98 18.04
C ALA A 224 -4.46 15.62 18.97
N THR A 225 -5.61 15.28 18.38
CA THR A 225 -6.85 15.05 19.15
C THR A 225 -6.95 13.66 19.79
N LEU A 226 -6.47 12.61 19.12
CA LEU A 226 -6.66 11.22 19.54
C LEU A 226 -5.42 10.60 20.18
N LEU A 227 -4.23 11.10 19.85
CA LEU A 227 -2.96 10.56 20.34
C LEU A 227 -2.15 11.56 21.18
N CYS A 228 -2.64 12.80 21.38
CA CYS A 228 -1.97 13.85 22.15
C CYS A 228 -0.49 14.01 21.76
N CYS A 229 -0.18 13.92 20.47
CA CYS A 229 1.17 14.06 19.94
C CYS A 229 1.56 15.55 19.83
N ASP A 230 1.43 16.32 20.91
CA ASP A 230 1.83 17.73 20.96
C ASP A 230 3.35 17.90 20.98
N ASN A 231 4.09 16.82 21.26
CA ASN A 231 5.54 16.79 21.34
C ASN A 231 6.14 16.11 20.10
N PRO A 232 7.10 16.74 19.38
CA PRO A 232 7.69 16.20 18.15
C PRO A 232 8.52 14.91 18.34
N THR A 233 8.77 14.51 19.60
CA THR A 233 9.46 13.26 19.95
C THR A 233 8.50 12.07 20.09
N THR A 234 7.19 12.31 20.11
CA THR A 234 6.19 11.26 20.22
C THR A 234 5.94 10.67 18.84
N ALA A 235 6.14 9.36 18.69
CA ALA A 235 5.87 8.68 17.42
C ALA A 235 4.41 8.90 17.01
N SER A 236 4.21 9.42 15.79
CA SER A 236 2.89 9.60 15.18
C SER A 236 2.21 8.26 14.93
N GLY A 237 0.89 8.21 15.13
CA GLY A 237 0.09 7.06 14.74
C GLY A 237 -0.57 7.24 13.38
N PHE A 238 -0.92 8.48 13.00
CA PHE A 238 -1.68 8.80 11.79
C PHE A 238 -0.89 9.42 10.65
N VAL A 239 0.00 10.37 10.91
CA VAL A 239 0.78 11.03 9.86
C VAL A 239 1.57 9.98 9.08
N ASP A 240 1.55 10.13 7.75
CA ASP A 240 2.20 9.25 6.77
C ASP A 240 1.57 7.87 6.57
N ARG A 241 0.43 7.62 7.21
CA ARG A 241 -0.36 6.43 6.91
C ARG A 241 -0.99 6.53 5.53
N SER A 242 -1.09 5.39 4.86
CA SER A 242 -1.96 5.28 3.70
C SER A 242 -3.42 5.52 4.09
N VAL A 243 -4.30 5.75 3.09
CA VAL A 243 -5.75 5.87 3.33
C VAL A 243 -6.29 4.64 4.07
N VAL A 244 -5.83 3.44 3.69
CA VAL A 244 -6.27 2.17 4.27
C VAL A 244 -5.81 2.04 5.73
N GLU A 245 -4.55 2.36 6.02
CA GLU A 245 -4.03 2.36 7.39
C GLU A 245 -4.70 3.45 8.25
N THR A 246 -5.05 4.59 7.66
CA THR A 246 -5.81 5.66 8.36
C THR A 246 -7.19 5.16 8.76
N ILE A 247 -7.90 4.50 7.84
CA ILE A 247 -9.19 3.85 8.11
C ILE A 247 -9.03 2.81 9.23
N PHE A 248 -8.01 1.95 9.14
CA PHE A 248 -7.68 0.97 10.18
C PHE A 248 -7.53 1.65 11.55
N ASN A 249 -6.74 2.71 11.63
CA ASN A 249 -6.46 3.40 12.89
C ASN A 249 -7.71 4.06 13.49
N LEU A 250 -8.55 4.68 12.66
CA LEU A 250 -9.83 5.25 13.08
C LEU A 250 -10.78 4.18 13.63
N VAL A 251 -10.87 3.04 12.94
CA VAL A 251 -11.69 1.88 13.38
C VAL A 251 -11.18 1.33 14.72
N ALA A 252 -9.86 1.17 14.86
CA ALA A 252 -9.24 0.65 16.08
C ALA A 252 -9.50 1.54 17.32
N LEU A 253 -9.52 2.86 17.13
CA LEU A 253 -9.73 3.82 18.20
C LEU A 253 -11.21 4.07 18.50
N ALA A 254 -12.12 3.76 17.58
CA ALA A 254 -13.54 4.07 17.70
C ALA A 254 -14.22 3.67 19.03
N PRO A 255 -13.90 2.52 19.66
CA PRO A 255 -14.53 2.15 20.93
C PRO A 255 -14.19 3.08 22.11
N PHE A 256 -13.13 3.87 22.01
CA PHE A 256 -12.55 4.59 23.16
C PHE A 256 -12.88 6.08 23.21
N PHE A 257 -13.37 6.65 22.11
CA PHE A 257 -13.65 8.07 22.00
C PHE A 257 -15.15 8.32 21.85
N ASP A 258 -15.62 9.45 22.39
CA ASP A 258 -17.03 9.85 22.27
C ASP A 258 -17.33 10.43 20.87
N GLN A 259 -16.30 10.67 20.06
CA GLN A 259 -16.42 10.99 18.64
C GLN A 259 -16.78 9.73 17.84
N ASN A 260 -17.60 9.89 16.80
CA ASN A 260 -17.97 8.77 15.91
C ASN A 260 -16.85 8.49 14.89
N LEU A 261 -15.73 7.94 15.36
CA LEU A 261 -14.56 7.66 14.52
C LEU A 261 -14.85 6.63 13.41
N MET A 262 -15.88 5.79 13.58
CA MET A 262 -16.37 4.91 12.51
C MET A 262 -17.00 5.72 11.37
N LEU A 263 -17.76 6.77 11.68
CA LEU A 263 -18.30 7.68 10.66
C LEU A 263 -17.17 8.45 9.97
N GLU A 264 -16.14 8.88 10.72
CA GLU A 264 -14.95 9.51 10.14
C GLU A 264 -14.19 8.56 9.20
N ALA A 265 -14.04 7.29 9.58
CA ALA A 265 -13.44 6.27 8.71
C ALA A 265 -14.22 6.10 7.39
N VAL A 266 -15.55 6.19 7.45
CA VAL A 266 -16.42 6.12 6.26
C VAL A 266 -16.28 7.38 5.41
N GLN A 267 -16.18 8.56 6.02
CA GLN A 267 -15.94 9.82 5.30
C GLN A 267 -14.59 9.82 4.60
N VAL A 268 -13.54 9.26 5.22
CA VAL A 268 -12.23 9.05 4.60
C VAL A 268 -12.39 8.12 3.39
N ALA A 269 -13.05 6.97 3.56
CA ALA A 269 -13.26 6.02 2.49
C ALA A 269 -14.01 6.61 1.30
N GLU A 270 -15.03 7.44 1.55
CA GLU A 270 -15.78 8.15 0.51
C GLU A 270 -14.94 9.21 -0.19
N THR A 271 -14.25 10.07 0.57
CA THR A 271 -13.43 11.17 0.04
C THR A 271 -12.36 10.64 -0.92
N PHE A 272 -11.71 9.54 -0.54
CA PHE A 272 -10.64 8.93 -1.33
C PHE A 272 -11.13 7.82 -2.27
N GLN A 273 -12.44 7.63 -2.41
CA GLN A 273 -13.05 6.66 -3.34
C GLN A 273 -12.54 5.23 -3.13
N VAL A 274 -12.35 4.83 -1.87
CA VAL A 274 -11.96 3.47 -1.50
C VAL A 274 -13.07 2.51 -1.90
N HIS A 275 -12.72 1.39 -2.52
CA HIS A 275 -13.72 0.40 -2.90
C HIS A 275 -14.43 -0.17 -1.65
N PRO A 276 -15.78 -0.28 -1.61
CA PRO A 276 -16.49 -0.75 -0.42
C PRO A 276 -16.01 -2.11 0.11
N LYS A 277 -15.70 -3.09 -0.76
CA LYS A 277 -15.09 -4.35 -0.31
C LYS A 277 -13.76 -4.14 0.42
N GLN A 278 -12.90 -3.24 -0.07
CA GLN A 278 -11.61 -2.95 0.56
C GLN A 278 -11.81 -2.29 1.92
N PHE A 279 -12.77 -1.36 2.04
CA PHE A 279 -13.15 -0.78 3.33
C PHE A 279 -13.57 -1.88 4.33
N TRP A 280 -14.47 -2.77 3.95
CA TRP A 280 -14.97 -3.81 4.85
C TRP A 280 -13.92 -4.87 5.22
N TRP A 281 -13.04 -5.24 4.29
CA TRP A 281 -11.87 -6.05 4.61
C TRP A 281 -10.95 -5.34 5.61
N THR A 282 -10.75 -4.03 5.45
CA THR A 282 -9.94 -3.23 6.39
C THR A 282 -10.56 -3.22 7.79
N VAL A 283 -11.89 -3.04 7.89
CA VAL A 283 -12.62 -3.10 9.16
C VAL A 283 -12.49 -4.48 9.81
N LEU A 284 -12.72 -5.57 9.06
CA LEU A 284 -12.59 -6.93 9.55
C LEU A 284 -11.18 -7.24 10.06
N HIS A 285 -10.15 -6.92 9.26
CA HIS A 285 -8.76 -7.09 9.65
C HIS A 285 -8.39 -6.26 10.88
N CYS A 286 -8.91 -5.03 10.98
CA CYS A 286 -8.75 -4.22 12.17
C CYS A 286 -9.29 -4.94 13.40
N CYS A 287 -10.57 -5.31 13.38
CA CYS A 287 -11.25 -5.93 14.50
C CYS A 287 -10.54 -7.22 14.96
N VAL A 288 -10.12 -8.07 14.02
CA VAL A 288 -9.36 -9.29 14.31
C VAL A 288 -7.99 -8.97 14.92
N ARG A 289 -7.23 -8.06 14.32
CA ARG A 289 -5.86 -7.75 14.74
C ARG A 289 -5.80 -7.04 16.09
N THR A 290 -6.81 -6.23 16.41
CA THR A 290 -6.88 -5.49 17.68
C THR A 290 -7.66 -6.23 18.76
N ASN A 291 -8.22 -7.41 18.45
CA ASN A 291 -9.09 -8.19 19.34
C ASN A 291 -10.33 -7.39 19.82
N GLN A 292 -10.97 -6.71 18.86
CA GLN A 292 -12.14 -5.84 19.05
C GLN A 292 -13.28 -6.26 18.12
N CYS A 293 -13.55 -7.57 18.02
CA CYS A 293 -14.52 -8.13 17.09
C CYS A 293 -15.97 -7.74 17.39
N GLU A 294 -16.27 -7.29 18.60
CA GLU A 294 -17.57 -6.74 19.02
C GLU A 294 -17.97 -5.50 18.20
N ILE A 295 -16.99 -4.81 17.59
CA ILE A 295 -17.26 -3.72 16.64
C ILE A 295 -18.10 -4.23 15.46
N LEU A 296 -17.81 -5.43 14.95
CA LEU A 296 -18.54 -6.02 13.83
C LEU A 296 -20.00 -6.32 14.21
N GLU A 297 -20.25 -6.84 15.41
CA GLU A 297 -21.60 -7.10 15.91
C GLU A 297 -22.43 -5.82 16.04
N TRP A 298 -21.78 -4.71 16.39
CA TRP A 298 -22.46 -3.41 16.47
C TRP A 298 -22.82 -2.85 15.09
N ILE A 299 -21.95 -3.01 14.08
CA ILE A 299 -22.16 -2.41 12.76
C ILE A 299 -23.08 -3.28 11.89
N LEU A 300 -22.83 -4.59 11.79
CA LEU A 300 -23.44 -5.48 10.79
C LEU A 300 -24.99 -5.58 10.78
N PRO A 301 -25.73 -5.54 11.91
CA PRO A 301 -27.16 -5.86 11.91
C PRO A 301 -28.03 -5.04 10.94
N ASP A 302 -27.68 -3.77 10.73
CA ASP A 302 -28.48 -2.80 9.96
C ASP A 302 -27.74 -2.31 8.72
N THR A 303 -26.68 -3.02 8.32
CA THR A 303 -25.75 -2.55 7.31
C THR A 303 -25.53 -3.61 6.25
N ALA A 304 -25.86 -3.25 5.01
CA ALA A 304 -25.54 -4.09 3.86
C ALA A 304 -24.02 -4.09 3.63
N VAL A 305 -23.43 -5.27 3.70
CA VAL A 305 -21.98 -5.48 3.59
C VAL A 305 -21.66 -6.17 2.26
N PRO A 306 -20.69 -5.65 1.48
CA PRO A 306 -20.32 -6.19 0.17
C PRO A 306 -19.37 -7.39 0.22
N ILE A 307 -18.88 -7.77 1.41
CA ILE A 307 -18.16 -9.02 1.67
C ILE A 307 -19.15 -10.08 2.18
N ALA A 308 -18.92 -11.35 1.85
CA ALA A 308 -19.84 -12.41 2.22
C ALA A 308 -19.76 -12.73 3.72
N LYS A 309 -20.89 -13.00 4.37
CA LYS A 309 -20.90 -13.38 5.81
C LYS A 309 -20.02 -14.60 6.10
N LYS A 310 -19.93 -15.53 5.16
CA LYS A 310 -19.02 -16.69 5.25
C LYS A 310 -17.57 -16.25 5.47
N GLU A 311 -17.08 -15.31 4.68
CA GLU A 311 -15.70 -14.80 4.77
C GLU A 311 -15.45 -14.11 6.14
N ILE A 312 -16.45 -13.38 6.65
CA ILE A 312 -16.38 -12.77 7.99
C ILE A 312 -16.28 -13.84 9.07
N VAL A 313 -17.14 -14.86 9.02
CA VAL A 313 -17.18 -15.95 10.01
C VAL A 313 -15.90 -16.77 9.99
N GLU A 314 -15.38 -17.10 8.80
CA GLU A 314 -14.11 -17.82 8.65
C GLU A 314 -12.94 -17.04 9.27
N ALA A 315 -12.81 -15.74 8.97
CA ALA A 315 -11.76 -14.90 9.54
C ALA A 315 -11.83 -14.81 11.08
N LEU A 316 -13.04 -14.80 11.65
CA LEU A 316 -13.24 -14.79 13.11
C LEU A 316 -12.92 -16.15 13.74
N VAL A 317 -13.26 -17.24 13.07
CA VAL A 317 -12.92 -18.61 13.48
C VAL A 317 -11.41 -18.81 13.50
N ASP A 318 -10.70 -18.35 12.47
CA ASP A 318 -9.25 -18.39 12.40
C ASP A 318 -8.60 -17.57 13.53
N ALA A 319 -9.22 -16.44 13.87
CA ALA A 319 -8.83 -15.59 14.99
C ALA A 319 -9.27 -16.13 16.38
N LYS A 320 -9.91 -17.31 16.43
CA LYS A 320 -10.45 -17.94 17.65
C LYS A 320 -11.54 -17.12 18.36
N GLN A 321 -12.19 -16.20 17.63
CA GLN A 321 -13.27 -15.33 18.11
C GLN A 321 -14.62 -16.00 17.96
N TYR A 322 -14.78 -17.17 18.56
CA TYR A 322 -15.90 -18.05 18.25
C TYR A 322 -17.26 -17.51 18.68
N ASP A 323 -17.33 -16.78 19.80
CA ASP A 323 -18.59 -16.21 20.29
C ASP A 323 -19.12 -15.17 19.29
N VAL A 324 -18.24 -14.27 18.83
CA VAL A 324 -18.58 -13.26 17.82
C VAL A 324 -18.90 -13.91 16.47
N ALA A 325 -18.13 -14.92 16.06
CA ALA A 325 -18.38 -15.68 14.83
C ALA A 325 -19.78 -16.32 14.86
N LYS A 326 -20.18 -16.90 16.00
CA LYS A 326 -21.50 -17.50 16.20
C LYS A 326 -22.61 -16.45 16.09
N HIS A 327 -22.50 -15.31 16.78
CA HIS A 327 -23.52 -14.26 16.70
C HIS A 327 -23.67 -13.73 15.27
N ILE A 328 -22.58 -13.50 14.54
CA ILE A 328 -22.64 -13.04 13.14
C ILE A 328 -23.27 -14.11 12.23
N ALA A 329 -22.97 -15.39 12.46
CA ALA A 329 -23.65 -16.48 11.76
C ALA A 329 -25.17 -16.51 12.04
N GLU A 330 -25.59 -16.21 13.27
CA GLU A 330 -27.00 -16.14 13.65
C GLU A 330 -27.79 -15.03 12.94
N MET A 331 -27.09 -13.97 12.51
CA MET A 331 -27.65 -12.86 11.72
C MET A 331 -27.90 -13.23 10.25
N GLU A 332 -27.48 -14.39 9.76
CA GLU A 332 -27.81 -14.84 8.40
C GLU A 332 -29.31 -15.14 8.27
N GLY A 333 -29.97 -14.44 7.33
CA GLY A 333 -31.42 -14.56 7.14
C GLY A 333 -31.83 -15.85 6.44
N ARG A 334 -30.93 -16.45 5.64
CA ARG A 334 -31.19 -17.72 4.95
C ARG A 334 -30.86 -18.90 5.88
N LEU A 335 -31.88 -19.66 6.28
CA LEU A 335 -31.77 -20.77 7.23
C LEU A 335 -30.69 -21.81 6.86
N VAL A 336 -30.59 -22.15 5.56
CA VAL A 336 -29.58 -23.11 5.07
C VAL A 336 -28.16 -22.57 5.27
N GLU A 337 -27.90 -21.32 4.88
CA GLU A 337 -26.59 -20.70 5.03
C GLU A 337 -26.25 -20.46 6.50
N LYS A 338 -27.22 -20.00 7.30
CA LYS A 338 -27.09 -19.89 8.76
C LYS A 338 -26.63 -21.20 9.38
N THR A 339 -27.27 -22.32 9.02
CA THR A 339 -26.92 -23.65 9.56
C THR A 339 -25.49 -24.04 9.17
N LYS A 340 -25.08 -23.84 7.92
CA LYS A 340 -23.70 -24.10 7.46
C LYS A 340 -22.66 -23.27 8.24
N LEU A 341 -22.94 -21.98 8.45
CA LEU A 341 -22.05 -21.09 9.19
C LEU A 341 -21.93 -21.49 10.66
N LEU A 342 -23.04 -21.86 11.30
CA LEU A 342 -23.03 -22.34 12.68
C LEU A 342 -22.27 -23.66 12.83
N GLU A 343 -22.44 -24.60 11.89
CA GLU A 343 -21.65 -25.83 11.86
C GLU A 343 -20.16 -25.57 11.71
N LEU A 344 -19.77 -24.59 10.89
CA LEU A 344 -18.37 -24.18 10.71
C LEU A 344 -17.77 -23.72 12.04
N VAL A 345 -18.46 -22.83 12.77
CA VAL A 345 -18.02 -22.36 14.08
C VAL A 345 -17.93 -23.52 15.08
N GLN A 346 -18.95 -24.38 15.13
CA GLN A 346 -19.00 -25.50 16.07
C GLN A 346 -17.85 -26.51 15.83
N ARG A 347 -17.59 -26.88 14.58
CA ARG A 347 -16.48 -27.78 14.21
C ARG A 347 -15.12 -27.20 14.61
N ALA A 348 -14.92 -25.91 14.40
CA ALA A 348 -13.66 -25.25 14.77
C ALA A 348 -13.47 -25.17 16.29
N GLN A 349 -14.54 -24.92 17.05
CA GLN A 349 -14.51 -24.97 18.52
C GLN A 349 -14.17 -26.39 19.03
N THR A 350 -14.77 -27.44 18.47
CA THR A 350 -14.50 -28.82 18.92
C THR A 350 -13.08 -29.29 18.60
N ASN A 351 -12.49 -28.82 17.50
CA ASN A 351 -11.14 -29.22 17.09
C ASN A 351 -10.03 -28.58 17.93
N GLN A 352 -10.31 -27.53 18.72
CA GLN A 352 -9.35 -27.02 19.72
C GLN A 352 -9.24 -27.89 20.97
N GLY A 353 -10.19 -28.80 21.20
CA GLY A 353 -10.21 -29.69 22.37
C GLY A 353 -9.33 -30.92 22.26
N GLN A 354 -8.71 -31.17 21.10
CA GLN A 354 -7.67 -32.20 20.96
C GLN A 354 -6.31 -31.56 21.24
N PRO A 355 -5.67 -31.84 22.40
CA PRO A 355 -4.25 -31.52 22.55
C PRO A 355 -3.50 -32.28 21.45
N ASP A 356 -2.45 -31.66 20.89
CA ASP A 356 -1.54 -32.29 19.92
C ASP A 356 -1.19 -33.71 20.38
N GLY A 357 -1.94 -34.68 19.84
CA GLY A 357 -1.69 -36.08 20.02
C GLY A 357 -0.45 -36.36 19.20
N GLU A 358 0.64 -36.58 19.91
CA GLU A 358 1.84 -37.30 19.49
C GLU A 358 1.64 -38.06 18.16
N PRO A 359 2.41 -37.78 17.10
CA PRO A 359 2.21 -38.49 15.85
C PRO A 359 2.39 -39.98 16.10
N ALA A 360 1.34 -40.74 15.82
CA ALA A 360 1.32 -42.19 15.97
C ALA A 360 2.60 -42.80 15.38
N PRO A 361 3.23 -43.78 16.05
CA PRO A 361 4.49 -44.34 15.60
C PRO A 361 4.31 -44.87 14.18
N VAL A 362 5.15 -44.40 13.27
CA VAL A 362 5.20 -44.83 11.87
C VAL A 362 5.31 -46.35 11.85
N ALA A 363 4.21 -47.03 11.55
CA ALA A 363 4.21 -48.46 11.35
C ALA A 363 5.16 -48.78 10.19
N ALA A 364 6.23 -49.51 10.52
CA ALA A 364 7.25 -49.91 9.58
C ALA A 364 6.61 -50.62 8.37
N ARG A 365 6.79 -50.03 7.19
CA ARG A 365 6.35 -50.60 5.92
C ARG A 365 7.11 -51.91 5.68
N PRO A 366 6.46 -53.08 5.49
CA PRO A 366 7.17 -54.32 5.24
C PRO A 366 7.80 -54.28 3.84
N MET A 367 9.10 -54.58 3.77
CA MET A 367 9.85 -54.74 2.53
C MET A 367 9.20 -55.79 1.62
N ARG A 368 8.99 -55.41 0.36
CA ARG A 368 8.51 -56.27 -0.73
C ARG A 368 9.57 -57.32 -1.03
N LYS A 369 9.34 -58.58 -0.65
CA LYS A 369 10.14 -59.72 -1.11
C LYS A 369 9.73 -60.10 -2.53
N THR A 370 10.68 -59.98 -3.46
CA THR A 370 10.70 -60.65 -4.75
C THR A 370 10.92 -62.15 -4.57
N SER A 371 10.06 -62.99 -5.16
CA SER A 371 10.38 -64.32 -5.73
C SER A 371 9.09 -65.08 -6.10
N VAL A 372 8.95 -65.93 -7.12
CA VAL A 372 9.81 -66.49 -8.18
C VAL A 372 8.91 -67.44 -9.04
N ALA A 373 9.32 -67.67 -10.30
CA ALA A 373 9.07 -68.86 -11.15
C ALA A 373 7.65 -69.07 -11.74
N ALA A 374 7.49 -69.66 -12.94
CA ALA A 374 8.32 -70.72 -13.51
C ALA A 374 8.38 -70.71 -15.05
N ALA A 375 9.57 -71.04 -15.55
CA ALA A 375 9.83 -71.51 -16.89
C ALA A 375 9.58 -73.02 -17.02
N ARG A 376 9.18 -73.47 -18.21
CA ARG A 376 9.44 -74.76 -18.91
C ARG A 376 8.34 -74.90 -19.98
N LYS A 377 8.56 -75.30 -21.23
CA LYS A 377 9.72 -75.74 -22.03
C LYS A 377 9.27 -75.70 -23.53
N PRO A 378 10.18 -75.91 -24.50
CA PRO A 378 10.06 -75.50 -25.91
C PRO A 378 9.50 -76.60 -26.82
N SER A 379 9.22 -76.27 -28.10
CA SER A 379 9.79 -76.98 -29.27
C SER A 379 9.28 -76.42 -30.62
N MET A 380 10.26 -76.11 -31.47
CA MET A 380 10.36 -76.36 -32.91
C MET A 380 9.60 -75.56 -33.98
N MET A 381 10.44 -75.19 -34.97
CA MET A 381 10.22 -75.02 -36.42
C MET A 381 9.31 -73.85 -36.82
N GLY A 382 9.66 -73.01 -37.77
CA GLY A 382 10.67 -73.03 -38.82
C GLY A 382 10.24 -71.95 -39.83
N SER A 383 11.21 -71.44 -40.60
CA SER A 383 11.15 -70.68 -41.87
C SER A 383 9.76 -70.27 -42.40
N ILE A 384 9.56 -69.05 -42.88
CA ILE A 384 10.26 -68.37 -44.00
C ILE A 384 10.36 -66.87 -43.72
#